data_AF-A0A940VF16-F1
#
_entry.id   AF-A0A940VF16-F1
#
_cell.length_a   1.000
_cell.length_b   1.000
_cell.length_c   1.000
_cell.angle_alpha   90.00
_cell.angle_beta   90.00
_cell.angle_gamma   90.00
#
_symmetry.space_group_name_H-M   'P 1'
#
loop_
_entity.id
_entity.type
_entity.pdbx_description
1 polymer ?
#
loop_
_entity_poly.entity_id
_entity_poly.type
_entity_poly.pdbx_seq_one_letter_code
_entity_poly.pdbx_strand_id
1 'polypeptide(L)' 'MIACEMSRDVMGIKEAELVAGLECGGVASFLAESLKSRTSLFI' A
#
# COMPACT_ATOMS: atom_id res chain seq x y z
N MET A 1 -0.98 4.43 -6.81
CA MET A 1 -1.48 3.17 -6.20
C MET A 1 -0.37 2.69 -5.28
N ILE A 2 -0.71 2.28 -4.05
CA ILE A 2 0.29 1.97 -3.02
C ILE A 2 0.27 0.47 -2.71
N ALA A 3 1.43 -0.18 -2.78
CA ALA A 3 1.62 -1.54 -2.28
C ALA A 3 1.94 -1.50 -0.78
N CYS A 4 1.21 -2.27 0.04
CA CYS A 4 1.48 -2.36 1.46
C CYS A 4 2.80 -3.11 1.71
N GLU A 5 3.80 -2.41 2.25
CA GLU A 5 5.15 -2.95 2.49
C GLU A 5 5.10 -4.18 3.42
N MET A 6 4.37 -4.08 4.54
CA MET A 6 4.18 -5.18 5.48
C MET A 6 3.52 -6.40 4.82
N SER A 7 2.50 -6.19 3.98
CA SER A 7 1.82 -7.28 3.29
C SER A 7 2.72 -7.92 2.22
N ARG A 8 3.53 -7.11 1.53
CA ARG A 8 4.51 -7.58 0.55
C ARG A 8 5.55 -8.49 1.20
N ASP A 9 6.05 -8.09 2.36
CA ASP A 9 7.05 -8.85 3.13
C ASP A 9 6.48 -10.17 3.66
N VAL A 10 5.25 -10.15 4.19
CA VAL A 10 4.55 -11.37 4.66
C VAL A 10 4.31 -12.36 3.51
N MET A 11 4.01 -11.85 2.32
CA MET A 11 3.75 -12.67 1.14
C MET A 11 5.03 -13.08 0.39
N GLY A 12 6.19 -12.52 0.77
CA GLY A 12 7.49 -12.79 0.14
C GLY A 12 7.60 -12.27 -1.31
N ILE A 13 6.79 -11.28 -1.69
CA ILE A 13 6.70 -10.77 -3.06
C ILE A 13 7.85 -9.78 -3.33
N LYS A 14 8.59 -9.96 -4.41
CA LYS A 14 9.66 -9.05 -4.80
C LYS A 14 9.13 -7.87 -5.61
N GLU A 15 9.86 -6.77 -5.57
CA GLU A 15 9.48 -5.55 -6.29
C GLU A 15 9.38 -5.75 -7.80
N ALA A 16 10.18 -6.64 -8.37
CA ALA A 16 10.14 -7.00 -9.79
C ALA A 16 8.86 -7.76 -10.22
N GLU A 17 8.08 -8.26 -9.27
CA GLU A 17 6.81 -8.96 -9.51
C GLU A 17 5.60 -8.00 -9.43
N LEU A 18 5.83 -6.75 -9.02
CA LEU A 18 4.80 -5.72 -8.96
C LEU A 18 4.61 -5.06 -10.33
N VAL A 19 3.41 -4.54 -10.57
CA VAL A 19 3.13 -3.70 -11.75
C VAL A 19 3.99 -2.43 -11.67
N ALA A 20 4.61 -2.04 -12.80
CA ALA A 20 5.43 -0.85 -12.87
C ALA A 20 4.63 0.41 -12.48
N GLY A 21 5.22 1.26 -11.63
CA GLY A 21 4.59 2.50 -11.15
C GLY A 21 3.80 2.37 -9.83
N LEU A 22 3.89 1.23 -9.15
CA LEU A 22 3.43 1.08 -7.77
C LEU A 22 4.45 1.65 -6.78
N GLU A 23 3.97 2.48 -5.86
CA GLU A 23 4.79 2.98 -4.75
C GLU A 23 4.62 2.06 -3.54
N CYS A 24 5.69 1.79 -2.79
CA CYS A 24 5.57 1.05 -1.53
C CYS A 24 5.21 2.01 -0.39
N GLY A 25 4.25 1.64 0.44
CA GLY A 25 3.81 2.45 1.57
C GLY A 25 3.32 1.60 2.73
N GLY A 26 3.66 2.03 3.95
CA GLY A 26 3.22 1.40 5.18
C GLY A 26 1.85 1.88 5.65
N VAL A 27 1.47 1.42 6.85
CA VAL A 27 0.20 1.79 7.50
C VAL A 27 0.07 3.30 7.73
N ALA A 28 1.19 3.99 7.99
CA ALA A 28 1.21 5.43 8.18
C ALA A 28 0.79 6.18 6.90
N SER A 29 1.24 5.72 5.73
CA SER A 29 0.86 6.30 4.43
C SER A 29 -0.63 6.08 4.15
N PHE A 30 -1.15 4.88 4.42
CA PHE A 30 -2.58 4.59 4.30
C PHE A 30 -3.42 5.47 5.23
N LEU A 31 -3.04 5.62 6.49
CA LEU A 31 -3.74 6.45 7.46
C LEU A 31 -3.68 7.94 7.10
N ALA A 32 -2.53 8.44 6.64
CA ALA A 32 -2.38 9.82 6.20
C ALA A 32 -3.30 10.16 5.02
N GLU A 33 -3.44 9.24 4.06
CA GLU A 33 -4.36 9.42 2.93
C GLU A 33 -5.83 9.23 3.34
N SER A 34 -6.11 8.26 4.21
CA SER A 34 -7.44 8.02 4.78
C SER A 34 -7.96 9.23 5.55
N LEU A 35 -7.10 9.93 6.31
CA LEU A 35 -7.44 11.16 7.03
C LEU A 35 -7.75 12.34 6.10
N LYS A 36 -7.14 12.39 4.91
CA LYS A 36 -7.47 13.40 3.89
C LYS A 36 -8.71 13.01 3.08
N SER A 37 -9.02 11.72 3.01
CA SER A 37 -10.19 11.21 2.30
C SER A 37 -11.46 11.45 3.08
N ARG A 38 -12.56 11.75 2.38
CA ARG A 38 -13.90 11.83 2.98
C ARG A 38 -14.52 10.46 3.26
N THR A 39 -13.95 9.41 2.68
CA THR A 39 -14.47 8.04 2.79
C THR A 39 -13.33 7.05 2.63
N SER A 40 -13.29 6.06 3.52
CA SER A 40 -12.32 4.96 3.49
C SER A 40 -13.09 3.65 3.48
N LEU A 41 -12.83 2.82 2.47
CA LEU A 41 -13.48 1.52 2.27
C LEU A 41 -12.45 0.42 2.57
N PHE A 42 -12.90 -0.65 3.23
CA PHE A 42 -12.11 -1.86 3.45
C PHE A 42 -12.73 -2.98 2.64
N ILE A 43 -11.97 -3.49 1.66
CA ILE A 43 -12.38 -4.51 0.68
C ILE A 43 -11.30 -5.56 0.61
#